data_AF-A0A381X3H0-F1
#
_entry.id   AF-A0A381X3H0-F1
#
_cell.length_a   1.000
_cell.length_b   1.000
_cell.length_c   1.000
_cell.angle_alpha   90.00
_cell.angle_beta   90.00
_cell.angle_gamma   90.00
#
_symmetry.space_group_name_H-M   'P 1'
#
loop_
_entity.id
_entity.type
_entity.pdbx_description
1 polymer ?
#
loop_
_entity_poly.entity_id
_entity_poly.type
_entity_poly.pdbx_seq_one_letter_code
_entity_poly.pdbx_strand_id
1 'polypeptide(L)'
;MLTHIKDARNHWTVVLHNQSYQFDHTHPEYDGLVECVKVGDESEFLKLLEIGTVIEDWSEGDFEFRGGYLYYEDEQVASQPTDRIIQLIKNGWDHAPMLAYLDRLYQNVSNRAVMESYNWCSHKGLPITPEGHLVGYKGVGIYSGEDKLDKMGRPLTDGDLVDKWSSSFRNNVADEVSMNRRKVSDNCSEGCAAGLHVG
;
A
#
# COMPACT_ATOMS: atom_id res chain seq x y z
N MET A 1 11.09 -5.25 37.15
CA MET A 1 11.49 -6.41 36.32
C MET A 1 10.46 -7.52 36.46
N LEU A 2 9.95 -8.04 35.33
CA LEU A 2 8.97 -9.12 35.29
C LEU A 2 9.63 -10.48 35.58
N THR A 3 8.87 -11.45 36.08
CA THR A 3 9.36 -12.83 36.27
C THR A 3 9.62 -13.48 34.92
N HIS A 4 10.86 -13.88 34.64
CA HIS A 4 11.24 -14.41 33.33
C HIS A 4 12.38 -15.42 33.39
N ILE A 5 12.52 -16.20 32.33
CA ILE A 5 13.66 -17.04 31.98
C ILE A 5 14.15 -16.57 30.61
N LYS A 6 15.47 -16.46 30.45
CA LYS A 6 16.11 -16.13 29.18
C LYS A 6 17.22 -17.13 28.90
N ASP A 7 17.24 -17.70 27.70
CA ASP A 7 18.32 -18.58 27.27
C ASP A 7 19.48 -17.82 26.58
N ALA A 8 20.54 -18.55 26.22
CA ALA A 8 21.69 -17.99 25.52
C ALA A 8 21.43 -17.61 24.05
N ARG A 9 20.30 -18.05 23.47
CA ARG A 9 19.86 -17.74 22.10
C ARG A 9 18.91 -16.53 22.06
N ASN A 10 18.70 -15.87 23.19
CA ASN A 10 17.75 -14.77 23.34
C ASN A 10 16.28 -15.19 23.16
N HIS A 11 15.94 -16.42 23.52
CA HIS A 11 14.56 -16.81 23.71
C HIS A 11 14.15 -16.48 25.14
N TRP A 12 12.99 -15.85 25.28
CA TRP A 12 12.44 -15.42 26.56
C TRP A 12 11.16 -16.19 26.88
N THR A 13 10.99 -16.52 28.15
CA THR A 13 9.73 -16.99 28.72
C THR A 13 9.39 -16.10 29.91
N VAL A 14 8.31 -15.35 29.82
CA VAL A 14 7.84 -14.41 30.86
C VAL A 14 6.58 -14.97 31.48
N VAL A 15 6.50 -14.95 32.82
CA VAL A 15 5.33 -15.46 33.55
C VAL A 15 4.58 -14.29 34.18
N LEU A 16 3.34 -14.08 33.73
CA LEU A 16 2.42 -13.06 34.23
C LEU A 16 1.11 -13.73 34.59
N HIS A 17 0.54 -13.42 35.76
CA HIS A 17 -0.75 -13.96 36.20
C HIS A 17 -0.89 -15.49 36.04
N ASN A 18 0.19 -16.25 36.29
CA ASN A 18 0.25 -17.71 36.14
C ASN A 18 0.08 -18.22 34.68
N GLN A 19 0.27 -17.34 33.70
CA GLN A 19 0.35 -17.65 32.28
C GLN A 19 1.77 -17.35 31.77
N SER A 20 2.28 -18.24 30.91
CA SER A 20 3.60 -18.09 30.28
C SER A 20 3.48 -17.51 28.87
N TYR A 21 4.27 -16.48 28.59
CA TYR A 21 4.41 -15.86 27.29
C TYR A 21 5.83 -16.07 26.77
N GLN A 22 5.98 -16.35 25.49
CA GLN A 22 7.27 -16.61 24.86
C GLN A 22 7.49 -15.68 23.67
N PHE A 23 8.72 -15.18 23.54
CA PHE A 23 9.15 -14.40 22.38
C PHE A 23 10.65 -14.57 22.19
N ASP A 24 11.14 -14.33 20.99
CA ASP A 24 12.57 -14.38 20.67
C ASP A 24 13.00 -13.15 19.85
N HIS A 25 14.29 -13.13 19.50
CA HIS A 25 14.92 -12.04 18.74
C HIS A 25 14.33 -11.77 17.36
N THR A 26 13.45 -12.64 16.84
CA THR A 26 12.73 -12.45 15.58
C THR A 26 11.41 -11.72 15.75
N HIS A 27 10.91 -11.58 16.99
CA HIS A 27 9.65 -10.89 17.28
C HIS A 27 9.72 -9.41 16.86
N PRO A 28 8.71 -8.86 16.15
CA PRO A 28 8.71 -7.48 15.64
C PRO A 28 8.96 -6.39 16.71
N GLU A 29 8.51 -6.65 17.93
CA GLU A 29 8.67 -5.78 19.10
C GLU A 29 9.74 -6.26 20.10
N TYR A 30 10.73 -7.06 19.66
CA TYR A 30 11.72 -7.68 20.55
C TYR A 30 12.37 -6.70 21.53
N ASP A 31 12.91 -5.58 21.05
CA ASP A 31 13.59 -4.61 21.91
C ASP A 31 12.65 -3.98 22.95
N GLY A 32 11.41 -3.68 22.54
CA GLY A 32 10.38 -3.14 23.42
C GLY A 32 9.96 -4.15 24.50
N LEU A 33 9.77 -5.42 24.11
CA LEU A 33 9.47 -6.51 25.05
C LEU A 33 10.60 -6.72 26.05
N VAL A 34 11.86 -6.72 25.60
CA VAL A 34 13.03 -6.82 26.48
C VAL A 34 13.06 -5.67 27.48
N GLU A 35 12.76 -4.45 27.04
CA GLU A 35 12.73 -3.30 27.93
C GLU A 35 11.60 -3.40 28.96
N CYS A 36 10.39 -3.77 28.53
CA CYS A 36 9.25 -4.00 29.43
C CYS A 36 9.57 -5.04 30.50
N VAL A 37 10.25 -6.13 30.11
CA VAL A 37 10.72 -7.15 31.07
C VAL A 37 11.70 -6.56 32.08
N LYS A 38 12.66 -5.73 31.65
CA LYS A 38 13.64 -5.08 32.55
C LYS A 38 12.96 -4.12 33.53
N VAL A 39 12.14 -3.19 33.02
CA VAL A 39 11.52 -2.15 33.85
C VAL A 39 10.36 -2.69 34.68
N GLY A 40 9.74 -3.79 34.27
CA GLY A 40 8.57 -4.37 34.93
C GLY A 40 7.23 -3.80 34.47
N ASP A 41 7.15 -3.28 33.25
CA ASP A 41 5.91 -2.74 32.69
C ASP A 41 5.07 -3.86 32.08
N GLU A 42 4.18 -4.43 32.88
CA GLU A 42 3.31 -5.51 32.46
C GLU A 42 2.27 -5.07 31.41
N SER A 43 1.74 -3.86 31.54
CA SER A 43 0.68 -3.37 30.65
C SER A 43 1.21 -3.17 29.24
N GLU A 44 2.38 -2.53 29.09
CA GLU A 44 2.98 -2.35 27.77
C GLU A 44 3.52 -3.68 27.22
N PHE A 45 4.02 -4.59 28.07
CA PHE A 45 4.45 -5.93 27.64
C PHE A 45 3.34 -6.71 26.93
N LEU A 46 2.15 -6.78 27.52
CA LEU A 46 1.01 -7.50 26.94
C LEU A 46 0.55 -6.86 25.63
N LYS A 47 0.55 -5.53 25.56
CA LYS A 47 0.20 -4.78 24.35
C LYS A 47 1.21 -5.01 23.22
N LEU A 48 2.52 -5.02 23.50
CA LEU A 48 3.55 -5.29 22.50
C LEU A 48 3.51 -6.73 21.98
N LEU A 49 3.16 -7.70 22.83
CA LEU A 49 2.90 -9.08 22.41
C LEU A 49 1.72 -9.16 21.45
N GLU A 50 0.60 -8.51 21.80
CA GLU A 50 -0.59 -8.48 20.95
C GLU A 50 -0.30 -7.83 19.60
N ILE A 51 0.40 -6.68 19.58
CA ILE A 51 0.84 -6.03 18.34
C ILE A 51 1.73 -6.95 17.51
N GLY A 52 2.66 -7.67 18.15
CA GLY A 52 3.54 -8.63 17.48
C GLY A 52 2.77 -9.76 16.81
N THR A 53 1.83 -10.39 17.52
CA THR A 53 0.96 -11.43 16.96
C THR A 53 0.14 -10.90 15.80
N VAL A 54 -0.43 -9.68 15.91
CA VAL A 54 -1.14 -9.04 14.79
C VAL A 54 -0.19 -8.80 13.61
N ILE A 55 1.06 -8.38 13.82
CA ILE A 55 2.06 -8.19 12.76
C ILE A 55 2.55 -9.52 12.16
N GLU A 56 2.38 -10.66 12.82
CA GLU A 56 2.67 -11.96 12.23
C GLU A 56 1.48 -12.52 11.44
N ASP A 57 0.25 -12.26 11.89
CA ASP A 57 -0.97 -12.84 11.33
C ASP A 57 -1.81 -11.90 10.43
N TRP A 58 -1.36 -10.66 10.15
CA TRP A 58 -2.15 -9.67 9.38
C TRP A 58 -2.19 -9.91 7.86
N SER A 59 -1.28 -10.71 7.32
CA SER A 59 -1.24 -10.94 5.87
C SER A 59 -2.37 -11.91 5.48
N GLU A 60 -3.19 -11.50 4.53
CA GLU A 60 -4.34 -12.26 4.05
C GLU A 60 -4.29 -12.47 2.53
N GLY A 61 -4.99 -13.50 2.04
CA GLY A 61 -5.10 -13.78 0.61
C GLY A 61 -3.77 -14.25 -0.01
N ASP A 62 -3.36 -13.59 -1.09
CA ASP A 62 -2.13 -13.92 -1.82
C ASP A 62 -0.86 -13.32 -1.17
N PHE A 63 -1.01 -12.67 -0.02
CA PHE A 63 0.11 -12.09 0.73
C PHE A 63 0.53 -12.97 1.91
N GLU A 64 1.85 -13.05 2.12
CA GLU A 64 2.45 -13.76 3.26
C GLU A 64 3.52 -12.89 3.91
N PHE A 65 3.35 -12.57 5.20
CA PHE A 65 4.38 -11.89 5.98
C PHE A 65 5.24 -12.91 6.72
N ARG A 66 6.52 -13.03 6.33
CA ARG A 66 7.47 -13.97 6.95
C ARG A 66 8.85 -13.37 7.06
N GLY A 67 9.51 -13.61 8.19
CA GLY A 67 10.89 -13.17 8.43
C GLY A 67 11.09 -11.65 8.27
N GLY A 68 10.07 -10.84 8.56
CA GLY A 68 10.11 -9.38 8.45
C GLY A 68 9.85 -8.83 7.04
N TYR A 69 9.51 -9.68 6.07
CA TYR A 69 9.23 -9.28 4.70
C TYR A 69 7.84 -9.74 4.27
N LEU A 70 7.18 -8.91 3.47
CA LEU A 70 5.93 -9.25 2.81
C LEU A 70 6.23 -9.89 1.46
N TYR A 71 5.53 -10.97 1.15
CA TYR A 71 5.57 -11.64 -0.14
C TYR A 71 4.19 -11.60 -0.78
N TYR A 72 4.15 -11.48 -2.10
CA TYR A 72 2.97 -11.72 -2.93
C TYR A 72 3.29 -12.95 -3.79
N GLU A 73 2.59 -14.06 -3.54
CA GLU A 73 3.03 -15.38 -4.00
C GLU A 73 4.50 -15.66 -3.60
N ASP A 74 5.40 -15.83 -4.57
CA ASP A 74 6.84 -16.04 -4.35
C ASP A 74 7.68 -14.76 -4.53
N GLU A 75 7.06 -13.63 -4.89
CA GLU A 75 7.74 -12.35 -5.11
C GLU A 75 7.79 -11.52 -3.83
N GLN A 76 8.98 -11.08 -3.44
CA GLN A 76 9.12 -10.17 -2.30
C GLN A 76 8.55 -8.79 -2.66
N VAL A 77 7.60 -8.33 -1.84
CA VAL A 77 7.07 -6.97 -1.94
C VAL A 77 8.14 -5.96 -1.53
N ALA A 78 8.18 -4.82 -2.22
CA ALA A 78 9.11 -3.76 -1.89
C ALA A 78 8.97 -3.33 -0.42
N SER A 79 10.10 -2.99 0.24
CA SER A 79 10.10 -2.68 1.67
C SER A 79 9.21 -1.48 2.03
N GLN A 80 9.19 -0.46 1.19
CA GLN A 80 8.43 0.77 1.41
C GLN A 80 6.93 0.55 1.67
N PRO A 81 6.15 -0.14 0.80
CA PRO A 81 4.76 -0.46 1.09
C PRO A 81 4.59 -1.36 2.33
N THR A 82 5.49 -2.32 2.55
CA THR A 82 5.49 -3.17 3.74
C THR A 82 5.63 -2.37 5.02
N ASP A 83 6.61 -1.46 5.07
CA ASP A 83 6.86 -0.57 6.22
C ASP A 83 5.62 0.28 6.54
N ARG A 84 4.93 0.75 5.50
CA ARG A 84 3.69 1.51 5.67
C ARG A 84 2.55 0.68 6.25
N ILE A 85 2.39 -0.57 5.81
CA ILE A 85 1.37 -1.46 6.37
C ILE A 85 1.66 -1.75 7.84
N ILE A 86 2.91 -2.09 8.17
CA ILE A 86 3.33 -2.30 9.55
C ILE A 86 3.05 -1.05 10.40
N GLN A 87 3.33 0.15 9.88
CA GLN A 87 2.99 1.40 10.57
C GLN A 87 1.49 1.61 10.78
N LEU A 88 0.63 1.23 9.83
CA LEU A 88 -0.82 1.30 10.00
C LEU A 88 -1.25 0.39 11.15
N ILE A 89 -0.80 -0.87 11.14
CA ILE A 89 -1.09 -1.86 12.18
C ILE A 89 -0.63 -1.39 13.55
N LYS A 90 0.63 -0.95 13.68
CA LYS A 90 1.19 -0.45 14.96
C LYS A 90 0.41 0.73 15.54
N ASN A 91 -0.20 1.54 14.68
CA ASN A 91 -0.99 2.70 15.08
C ASN A 91 -2.49 2.40 15.20
N GLY A 92 -2.92 1.14 15.01
CA GLY A 92 -4.32 0.73 15.08
C GLY A 92 -5.18 1.24 13.92
N TRP A 93 -4.58 1.54 12.77
CA TRP A 93 -5.28 1.92 11.55
C TRP A 93 -5.53 0.70 10.66
N ASP A 94 -6.63 0.76 9.91
CA ASP A 94 -6.98 -0.25 8.91
C ASP A 94 -5.94 -0.30 7.78
N HIS A 95 -5.33 -1.48 7.57
CA HIS A 95 -4.37 -1.75 6.52
C HIS A 95 -4.97 -2.43 5.28
N ALA A 96 -6.23 -2.87 5.33
CA ALA A 96 -6.89 -3.55 4.22
C ALA A 96 -6.86 -2.76 2.89
N PRO A 97 -7.05 -1.41 2.88
CA PRO A 97 -6.96 -0.63 1.64
C PRO A 97 -5.58 -0.73 0.97
N MET A 98 -4.51 -0.83 1.75
CA MET A 98 -3.15 -0.99 1.23
C MET A 98 -2.95 -2.37 0.60
N LEU A 99 -3.45 -3.43 1.24
CA LEU A 99 -3.42 -4.78 0.68
C LEU A 99 -4.21 -4.86 -0.64
N ALA A 100 -5.42 -4.29 -0.68
CA ALA A 100 -6.23 -4.23 -1.89
C ALA A 100 -5.52 -3.45 -3.02
N TYR A 101 -4.82 -2.36 -2.68
CA TYR A 101 -4.01 -1.64 -3.66
C TYR A 101 -2.85 -2.46 -4.19
N LEU A 102 -2.12 -3.17 -3.31
CA LEU A 102 -1.01 -4.02 -3.72
C LEU A 102 -1.50 -5.18 -4.61
N ASP A 103 -2.58 -5.87 -4.24
CA ASP A 103 -3.14 -6.95 -5.07
C ASP A 103 -3.39 -6.47 -6.52
N ARG A 104 -4.05 -5.31 -6.67
CA ARG A 104 -4.29 -4.70 -7.99
C ARG A 104 -3.00 -4.30 -8.71
N LEU A 105 -2.01 -3.80 -7.97
CA LEU A 105 -0.74 -3.39 -8.53
C LEU A 105 0.05 -4.58 -9.06
N TYR A 106 0.12 -5.68 -8.30
CA TYR A 106 0.88 -6.88 -8.67
C TYR A 106 0.24 -7.66 -9.83
N GLN A 107 -1.06 -7.49 -10.09
CA GLN A 107 -1.71 -7.95 -11.32
C GLN A 107 -1.28 -7.17 -12.58
N ASN A 108 -0.52 -6.08 -12.44
CA ASN A 108 -0.05 -5.28 -13.57
C ASN A 108 1.16 -5.93 -14.25
N VAL A 109 1.02 -6.28 -15.53
CA VAL A 109 2.05 -6.95 -16.34
C VAL A 109 3.36 -6.17 -16.50
N SER A 110 3.42 -4.90 -16.10
CA SER A 110 4.62 -4.07 -16.19
C SER A 110 5.33 -3.97 -14.84
N ASN A 111 6.43 -4.71 -14.71
CA ASN A 111 7.29 -4.66 -13.53
C ASN A 111 7.72 -3.22 -13.19
N ARG A 112 8.02 -2.41 -14.21
CA ARG A 112 8.38 -0.99 -14.00
C ARG A 112 7.26 -0.21 -13.31
N ALA A 113 6.00 -0.41 -13.73
CA ALA A 113 4.87 0.22 -13.07
C ALA A 113 4.71 -0.25 -11.62
N VAL A 114 4.91 -1.54 -11.34
CA VAL A 114 4.89 -2.10 -9.97
C VAL A 114 5.93 -1.41 -9.09
N MET A 115 7.18 -1.36 -9.55
CA MET A 115 8.30 -0.81 -8.77
C MET A 115 8.23 0.71 -8.56
N GLU A 116 7.71 1.45 -9.54
CA GLU A 116 7.65 2.91 -9.48
C GLU A 116 6.37 3.44 -8.81
N SER A 117 5.25 2.72 -8.88
CA SER A 117 3.93 3.22 -8.46
C SER A 117 3.90 3.59 -6.98
N TYR A 118 4.49 2.77 -6.11
CA TYR A 118 4.48 3.07 -4.68
C TYR A 118 5.28 4.32 -4.33
N ASN A 119 6.48 4.47 -4.90
CA ASN A 119 7.33 5.66 -4.71
C ASN A 119 6.56 6.93 -5.10
N TRP A 120 5.86 6.89 -6.24
CA TRP A 120 5.05 8.01 -6.71
C TRP A 120 3.86 8.31 -5.79
N CYS A 121 3.08 7.29 -5.43
CA CYS A 121 1.91 7.44 -4.54
C CYS A 121 2.30 8.02 -3.18
N SER A 122 3.35 7.47 -2.57
CA SER A 122 3.84 7.89 -1.25
C SER A 122 4.34 9.34 -1.28
N HIS A 123 5.14 9.70 -2.29
CA HIS A 123 5.65 11.07 -2.43
C HIS A 123 4.54 12.12 -2.61
N LYS A 124 3.46 11.75 -3.30
CA LYS A 124 2.33 12.65 -3.59
C LYS A 124 1.25 12.65 -2.51
N GLY A 125 1.33 11.76 -1.52
CA GLY A 125 0.31 11.64 -0.47
C GLY A 125 -1.07 11.31 -1.03
N LEU A 126 -1.14 10.49 -2.09
CA LEU A 126 -2.40 10.16 -2.74
C LEU A 126 -3.23 9.21 -1.85
N PRO A 127 -4.53 9.49 -1.64
CA PRO A 127 -5.40 8.59 -0.91
C PRO A 127 -5.65 7.29 -1.69
N ILE A 128 -5.74 6.19 -0.95
CA ILE A 128 -6.14 4.88 -1.45
C ILE A 128 -7.58 4.60 -0.97
N THR A 129 -8.46 4.20 -1.87
CA THR A 129 -9.84 3.80 -1.51
C THR A 129 -9.85 2.41 -0.87
N PRO A 130 -10.93 2.03 -0.14
CA PRO A 130 -11.05 0.69 0.42
C PRO A 130 -10.87 -0.44 -0.60
N GLU A 131 -11.24 -0.21 -1.86
CA GLU A 131 -11.12 -1.16 -2.96
C GLU A 131 -9.75 -1.15 -3.65
N GLY A 132 -8.76 -0.43 -3.09
CA GLY A 132 -7.39 -0.38 -3.61
C GLY A 132 -7.16 0.57 -4.79
N HIS A 133 -8.03 1.56 -5.00
CA HIS A 133 -7.84 2.55 -6.06
C HIS A 133 -7.06 3.77 -5.57
N LEU A 134 -6.17 4.29 -6.41
CA LEU A 134 -5.54 5.58 -6.18
C LEU A 134 -6.49 6.72 -6.57
N VAL A 135 -6.67 7.67 -5.67
CA VAL A 135 -7.36 8.93 -5.94
C VAL A 135 -6.33 9.98 -6.27
N GLY A 136 -6.38 10.52 -7.48
CA GLY A 136 -5.47 11.58 -7.89
C GLY A 136 -6.17 12.67 -8.69
N TYR A 137 -5.46 13.76 -8.92
CA TYR A 137 -5.97 14.94 -9.61
C TYR A 137 -5.41 15.00 -11.03
N LYS A 138 -6.20 15.56 -11.95
CA LYS A 138 -5.81 15.75 -13.34
C LYS A 138 -6.24 17.14 -13.79
N GLY A 139 -5.30 17.86 -14.42
CA GLY A 139 -5.62 19.07 -15.16
C GLY A 139 -6.38 18.76 -16.45
N VAL A 140 -7.53 19.41 -16.63
CA VAL A 140 -8.36 19.33 -17.84
C VAL A 140 -8.37 20.66 -18.59
N GLY A 141 -8.64 20.63 -19.89
CA GLY A 141 -8.93 21.79 -20.73
C GLY A 141 -10.40 21.79 -21.18
N ILE A 142 -10.85 22.91 -21.74
CA ILE A 142 -12.17 23.03 -22.37
C ILE A 142 -11.98 22.79 -23.87
N TYR A 143 -12.71 21.83 -24.42
CA TYR A 143 -12.72 21.55 -25.85
C TYR A 143 -13.38 22.70 -26.60
N SER A 144 -12.76 23.10 -27.69
CA SER A 144 -13.37 23.98 -28.67
C SER A 144 -13.00 23.57 -30.08
N GLY A 145 -14.01 23.43 -30.94
CA GLY A 145 -13.86 22.91 -32.29
C GLY A 145 -15.12 22.25 -32.81
N GLU A 146 -15.02 21.65 -33.99
CA GLU A 146 -16.11 20.87 -34.58
C GLU A 146 -16.42 19.62 -33.75
N ASP A 147 -17.69 19.21 -33.77
CA ASP A 147 -18.13 17.98 -33.12
C ASP A 147 -17.37 16.77 -33.68
N LYS A 148 -16.83 15.95 -32.78
CA LYS A 148 -16.12 14.73 -33.14
C LYS A 148 -16.37 13.63 -32.11
N LEU A 149 -15.76 12.47 -32.35
CA LEU A 149 -15.72 11.38 -31.38
C LEU A 149 -14.38 11.38 -30.65
N ASP A 150 -14.41 11.13 -29.34
CA ASP A 150 -13.19 10.89 -28.56
C ASP A 150 -12.61 9.49 -28.83
N LYS A 151 -11.46 9.16 -28.23
CA LYS A 151 -10.81 7.84 -28.40
C LYS A 151 -11.60 6.66 -27.85
N MET A 152 -12.67 6.90 -27.08
CA MET A 152 -13.61 5.90 -26.59
C MET A 152 -14.91 5.86 -27.41
N GLY A 153 -15.01 6.65 -28.48
CA GLY A 153 -16.18 6.72 -29.35
C GLY A 153 -17.33 7.58 -28.78
N ARG A 154 -17.08 8.40 -27.76
CA ARG A 154 -18.09 9.28 -27.17
C ARG A 154 -18.16 10.59 -27.95
N PRO A 155 -19.35 11.20 -28.09
CA PRO A 155 -19.47 12.53 -28.68
C PRO A 155 -18.71 13.54 -27.84
N LEU A 156 -17.96 14.39 -28.53
CA LEU A 156 -17.18 15.49 -27.99
C LEU A 156 -17.59 16.76 -28.72
N THR A 157 -18.16 17.70 -27.97
CA THR A 157 -18.74 18.96 -28.46
C THR A 157 -18.12 20.15 -27.75
N ASP A 158 -18.21 21.35 -28.33
CA ASP A 158 -17.71 22.59 -27.72
C ASP A 158 -18.16 22.74 -26.25
N GLY A 159 -17.22 23.04 -25.36
CA GLY A 159 -17.46 23.17 -23.92
C GLY A 159 -17.14 21.92 -23.08
N ASP A 160 -16.97 20.74 -23.69
CA ASP A 160 -16.61 19.52 -22.97
C ASP A 160 -15.22 19.60 -22.32
N LEU A 161 -15.05 18.96 -21.16
CA LEU A 161 -13.75 18.82 -20.52
C LEU A 161 -12.94 17.74 -21.22
N VAL A 162 -11.68 18.03 -21.54
CA VAL A 162 -10.77 17.11 -22.22
C VAL A 162 -9.40 17.10 -21.59
N ASP A 163 -8.58 16.10 -21.94
CA ASP A 163 -7.18 16.11 -21.53
C ASP A 163 -6.44 17.33 -22.11
N LYS A 164 -5.66 18.01 -21.26
CA LYS A 164 -5.10 19.33 -21.53
C LYS A 164 -4.25 19.43 -22.80
N TRP A 165 -3.57 18.35 -23.19
CA TRP A 165 -2.57 18.39 -24.26
C TRP A 165 -3.04 17.78 -25.57
N SER A 166 -3.74 16.63 -25.53
CA SER A 166 -4.10 15.92 -26.77
C SER A 166 -5.55 16.10 -27.17
N SER A 167 -6.44 16.59 -26.28
CA SER A 167 -7.89 16.74 -26.54
C SER A 167 -8.49 15.48 -27.19
N SER A 168 -8.06 14.31 -26.72
CA SER A 168 -8.34 13.00 -27.30
C SER A 168 -9.26 12.14 -26.43
N PHE A 169 -9.41 12.47 -25.14
CA PHE A 169 -10.38 11.85 -24.24
C PHE A 169 -11.29 12.92 -23.63
N ARG A 170 -12.60 12.64 -23.60
CA ARG A 170 -13.54 13.40 -22.77
C ARG A 170 -13.35 13.05 -21.29
N ASN A 171 -13.34 14.07 -20.44
CA ASN A 171 -13.07 14.02 -19.00
C ASN A 171 -14.13 14.84 -18.24
N ASN A 172 -15.39 14.80 -18.66
CA ASN A 172 -16.46 15.47 -17.92
C ASN A 172 -16.64 14.82 -16.55
N VAL A 173 -17.27 15.55 -15.61
CA VAL A 173 -17.66 14.95 -14.33
C VAL A 173 -18.56 13.74 -14.60
N ALA A 174 -18.28 12.63 -13.90
CA ALA A 174 -18.92 11.32 -14.08
C ALA A 174 -18.54 10.54 -15.37
N ASP A 175 -17.62 11.05 -16.20
CA ASP A 175 -17.05 10.22 -17.26
C ASP A 175 -16.13 9.14 -16.66
N GLU A 176 -16.37 7.89 -17.03
CA GLU A 176 -15.41 6.81 -16.84
C GLU A 176 -14.46 6.75 -18.04
N VAL A 177 -13.16 6.75 -17.77
CA VAL A 177 -12.14 6.74 -18.80
C VAL A 177 -11.21 5.55 -18.58
N SER A 178 -10.96 4.78 -19.64
CA SER A 178 -10.13 3.59 -19.55
C SER A 178 -9.27 3.41 -20.79
N MET A 179 -8.21 2.61 -20.65
CA MET A 179 -7.31 2.27 -21.73
C MET A 179 -6.77 0.86 -21.53
N ASN A 180 -6.64 0.11 -22.62
CA ASN A 180 -5.98 -1.18 -22.57
C ASN A 180 -4.52 -1.01 -22.15
N ARG A 181 -4.06 -1.79 -21.17
CA ARG A 181 -2.72 -1.70 -20.59
C ARG A 181 -1.59 -1.70 -21.62
N ARG A 182 -1.74 -2.45 -22.73
CA ARG A 182 -0.74 -2.52 -23.82
C ARG A 182 -0.57 -1.22 -24.62
N LYS A 183 -1.49 -0.26 -24.45
CA LYS A 183 -1.45 1.07 -25.08
C LYS A 183 -0.91 2.15 -24.13
N VAL A 184 -0.61 1.79 -22.89
CA VAL A 184 -0.05 2.69 -21.87
C VAL A 184 1.47 2.59 -21.93
N SER A 185 2.17 3.74 -22.00
CA SER A 185 3.63 3.77 -21.94
C SER A 185 4.10 3.35 -20.55
N ASP A 186 5.09 2.49 -20.50
CA ASP A 186 5.75 2.08 -19.25
C ASP A 186 6.76 3.12 -18.77
N ASN A 187 7.06 4.13 -19.58
CA ASN A 187 8.01 5.18 -19.25
C ASN A 187 7.30 6.37 -18.59
N CYS A 188 7.39 6.48 -17.25
CA CYS A 188 6.78 7.57 -16.48
C CYS A 188 7.32 8.98 -16.84
N SER A 189 8.48 9.06 -17.50
CA SER A 189 9.04 10.34 -17.99
C SER A 189 8.32 10.88 -19.23
N GLU A 190 7.52 10.05 -19.92
CA GLU A 190 6.70 10.46 -21.06
C GLU A 190 5.30 10.88 -20.59
N GLY A 191 5.22 12.10 -20.05
CA GLY A 191 3.97 12.66 -19.57
C GLY A 191 2.87 12.64 -20.64
N CYS A 192 1.68 12.17 -20.27
CA CYS A 192 0.49 12.16 -21.13
C CYS A 192 0.62 11.40 -22.46
N ALA A 193 1.61 10.50 -22.63
CA ALA A 193 1.89 9.82 -23.91
C ALA A 193 0.66 9.25 -24.62
N ALA A 194 -0.24 8.61 -23.86
CA ALA A 194 -1.47 8.04 -24.40
C ALA A 194 -2.74 8.86 -24.07
N GLY A 195 -2.64 9.96 -23.32
CA GLY A 195 -3.76 10.86 -22.97
C GLY A 195 -4.32 10.70 -21.55
N LEU A 196 -4.05 9.59 -20.88
CA LEU A 196 -4.42 9.36 -19.47
C LEU A 196 -3.18 9.59 -18.59
N HIS A 197 -3.24 10.66 -17.81
CA HIS A 197 -2.20 11.07 -16.88
C HIS A 197 -2.87 11.77 -15.71
N VAL A 198 -2.37 11.48 -14.52
CA VAL A 198 -2.81 11.97 -13.21
C VAL A 198 -1.52 12.38 -12.48
N GLY A 199 -1.52 13.53 -11.79
CA GLY A 199 -0.31 14.09 -11.18
C GLY A 199 -0.52 15.32 -10.33
#